data_AF-A0AAD8RYN5-F1
#
_entry.id   AF-A0AAD8RYN5-F1
#
_cell.length_a   1.000
_cell.length_b   1.000
_cell.length_c   1.000
_cell.angle_alpha   90.00
_cell.angle_beta   90.00
_cell.angle_gamma   90.00
#
_symmetry.space_group_name_H-M   'P 1'
#
loop_
_entity.id
_entity.type
_entity.pdbx_description
1 polymer ?
#
loop_
_entity_poly.entity_id
_entity_poly.type
_entity_poly.pdbx_seq_one_letter_code
_entity_poly.pdbx_strand_id
1 'polypeptide(L)'
;MSPTCRRSPHLCSRRRPGRSAGRTVDTTMSLTKILRDAQGLDDSIRYAAEGDLSELQQLDLPNFLLSLSAELASNESPPECRRLAGIILKNSVEGKYSEDNNLNIKQWINLDPLIKSQIKESLLTTLGSSVPDAWRASSQVIAKLAYIDIPSQDWQDLIGKFMGNMAQQGASPPLKQATLVALEYLFEEFLGLEQDKIDDVLDAVIWAMNRAEQSSEVRLAAVKNLQNVVKFANFGNDDCRNRIMTAICDVAKSDEAVIKHATFGCLIAIASNYYRMLEPHMETILSLTTEALKGGGESGAVQCIEF
;
A
#
# COMPACT_ATOMS: atom_id res chain seq x y z
N MET A 1 65.54 -37.35 45.62
CA MET A 1 65.55 -36.23 44.67
C MET A 1 64.69 -36.60 43.48
N SER A 2 63.63 -35.81 43.31
CA SER A 2 62.71 -35.53 42.19
C SER A 2 62.60 -36.40 40.91
N PRO A 3 61.42 -36.36 40.24
CA PRO A 3 60.89 -37.45 39.41
C PRO A 3 60.56 -37.06 37.94
N THR A 4 59.94 -38.01 37.19
CA THR A 4 59.00 -37.83 36.04
C THR A 4 59.55 -37.31 34.69
N CYS A 5 59.04 -37.61 33.48
CA CYS A 5 57.96 -38.47 32.97
C CYS A 5 58.13 -38.70 31.44
N ARG A 6 57.90 -39.95 31.00
CA ARG A 6 57.19 -40.45 29.80
C ARG A 6 57.28 -39.80 28.39
N ARG A 7 57.63 -40.72 27.46
CA ARG A 7 56.94 -41.18 26.22
C ARG A 7 57.35 -40.60 24.85
N SER A 8 57.56 -41.57 23.95
CA SER A 8 58.10 -41.56 22.58
C SER A 8 57.25 -40.87 21.51
N PRO A 9 57.84 -40.62 20.33
CA PRO A 9 57.10 -40.60 19.07
C PRO A 9 57.66 -41.59 18.02
N HIS A 10 56.75 -42.30 17.34
CA HIS A 10 57.01 -43.08 16.11
C HIS A 10 56.49 -42.31 14.88
N LEU A 11 57.31 -42.36 13.82
CA LEU A 11 57.09 -42.20 12.37
C LEU A 11 55.67 -41.88 11.84
N CYS A 12 55.56 -40.96 10.87
CA CYS A 12 55.20 -41.30 9.48
C CYS A 12 55.29 -40.09 8.52
N SER A 13 55.37 -40.40 7.23
CA SER A 13 55.87 -39.61 6.11
C SER A 13 54.83 -38.81 5.30
N ARG A 14 55.34 -37.82 4.53
CA ARG A 14 54.86 -37.28 3.23
C ARG A 14 53.51 -36.55 3.17
N ARG A 15 53.55 -35.25 2.86
CA ARG A 15 52.46 -34.51 2.16
C ARG A 15 53.04 -33.53 1.12
N ARG A 16 52.51 -33.59 -0.11
CA ARG A 16 52.69 -32.61 -1.20
C ARG A 16 51.87 -31.34 -0.90
N PRO A 17 52.29 -30.14 -1.34
CA PRO A 17 51.50 -28.93 -1.18
C PRO A 17 50.54 -28.67 -2.36
N GLY A 18 49.38 -28.11 -2.03
CA GLY A 18 48.73 -27.04 -2.80
C GLY A 18 47.87 -27.42 -4.00
N ARG A 19 46.63 -27.88 -3.76
CA ARG A 19 45.52 -27.62 -4.70
C ARG A 19 45.10 -26.17 -4.53
N SER A 20 45.05 -25.45 -5.64
CA SER A 20 44.50 -24.10 -5.80
C SER A 20 43.16 -23.95 -5.09
N ALA A 21 43.12 -23.07 -4.09
CA ALA A 21 41.90 -22.65 -3.43
C ALA A 21 40.96 -22.06 -4.49
N GLY A 22 39.80 -22.69 -4.63
CA GLY A 22 38.71 -22.14 -5.41
C GLY A 22 38.34 -20.77 -4.86
N ARG A 23 38.10 -19.82 -5.76
CA ARG A 23 37.33 -18.63 -5.46
C ARG A 23 35.97 -19.10 -4.94
N THR A 24 35.77 -19.02 -3.63
CA THR A 24 34.44 -18.92 -3.05
C THR A 24 33.89 -17.59 -3.51
N VAL A 25 33.11 -17.63 -4.60
CA VAL A 25 32.30 -16.50 -5.04
C VAL A 25 31.34 -16.20 -3.90
N ASP A 26 31.39 -14.96 -3.41
CA ASP A 26 30.56 -14.43 -2.34
C ASP A 26 29.09 -14.50 -2.80
N THR A 27 28.36 -15.55 -2.38
CA THR A 27 27.04 -15.91 -2.95
C THR A 27 25.90 -15.29 -2.16
N THR A 28 25.95 -13.97 -1.97
CA THR A 28 24.79 -13.14 -1.66
C THR A 28 25.11 -11.70 -2.10
N MET A 29 24.98 -11.42 -3.40
CA MET A 29 24.62 -10.04 -3.78
C MET A 29 23.33 -9.72 -3.00
N SER A 30 23.43 -8.85 -1.99
CA SER A 30 22.25 -8.39 -1.26
C SER A 30 21.30 -7.75 -2.27
N LEU A 31 20.03 -8.18 -2.30
CA LEU A 31 18.99 -7.61 -3.18
C LEU A 31 18.97 -6.08 -3.10
N THR A 32 19.18 -5.51 -1.90
CA THR A 32 19.36 -4.08 -1.66
C THR A 32 20.41 -3.42 -2.57
N LYS A 33 21.55 -4.09 -2.78
CA LYS A 33 22.62 -3.60 -3.66
C LYS A 33 22.16 -3.58 -5.11
N ILE A 34 21.54 -4.65 -5.59
CA ILE A 34 21.04 -4.75 -6.97
C ILE A 34 19.99 -3.66 -7.22
N LEU A 35 19.05 -3.47 -6.29
CA LEU A 35 18.03 -2.42 -6.38
C LEU A 35 18.62 -1.01 -6.34
N ARG A 36 19.72 -0.80 -5.63
CA ARG A 36 20.43 0.48 -5.62
C ARG A 36 21.12 0.73 -6.95
N ASP A 37 21.82 -0.27 -7.47
CA ASP A 37 22.55 -0.21 -8.73
C ASP A 37 21.58 0.02 -9.92
N ALA A 38 20.37 -0.56 -9.86
CA ALA A 38 19.28 -0.35 -10.84
C ALA A 38 18.72 1.08 -10.86
N GLN A 39 19.05 1.92 -9.87
CA GLN A 39 18.66 3.33 -9.79
C GLN A 39 19.83 4.28 -10.09
N GLY A 40 21.00 3.74 -10.43
CA GLY A 40 22.20 4.51 -10.72
C GLY A 40 22.11 5.34 -12.00
N LEU A 41 22.91 6.41 -12.06
CA LEU A 41 23.04 7.27 -13.24
C LEU A 41 23.90 6.66 -14.35
N ASP A 42 24.74 5.67 -14.02
CA ASP A 42 25.57 4.95 -14.99
C ASP A 42 24.75 3.87 -15.68
N ASP A 43 24.52 4.05 -16.97
CA ASP A 43 23.74 3.12 -17.80
C ASP A 43 24.29 1.69 -17.77
N SER A 44 25.62 1.50 -17.74
CA SER A 44 26.21 0.16 -17.73
C SER A 44 25.91 -0.58 -16.43
N ILE A 45 25.96 0.13 -15.29
CA ILE A 45 25.66 -0.45 -13.97
C ILE A 45 24.17 -0.74 -13.86
N ARG A 46 23.34 0.20 -14.32
CA ARG A 46 21.88 0.05 -14.31
C ARG A 46 21.42 -1.13 -15.16
N TYR A 47 21.92 -1.26 -16.39
CA TYR A 47 21.56 -2.39 -17.26
C TYR A 47 22.02 -3.74 -16.71
N ALA A 48 23.20 -3.79 -16.07
CA ALA A 48 23.65 -5.00 -15.39
C ALA A 48 22.71 -5.40 -14.25
N ALA A 49 22.34 -4.44 -13.40
CA ALA A 49 21.42 -4.69 -12.28
C ALA A 49 20.00 -5.06 -12.74
N GLU A 50 19.48 -4.44 -13.81
CA GLU A 50 18.22 -4.85 -14.45
C GLU A 50 18.30 -6.29 -14.99
N GLY A 51 19.45 -6.67 -15.56
CA GLY A 51 19.74 -8.05 -15.97
C GLY A 51 19.72 -9.02 -14.80
N ASP A 52 20.39 -8.69 -13.70
CA ASP A 52 20.43 -9.51 -12.48
C ASP A 52 19.02 -9.69 -11.88
N LEU A 53 18.19 -8.63 -11.85
CA LEU A 53 16.80 -8.73 -11.40
C LEU A 53 15.97 -9.66 -12.29
N SER A 54 16.15 -9.57 -13.62
CA SER A 54 15.47 -10.45 -14.56
C SER A 54 15.92 -11.91 -14.41
N GLU A 55 17.21 -12.15 -14.15
CA GLU A 55 17.73 -13.50 -13.92
C GLU A 55 17.16 -14.10 -12.63
N LEU A 56 17.14 -13.34 -11.52
CA LEU A 56 16.54 -13.76 -10.25
C LEU A 56 15.06 -14.12 -10.41
N GLN A 57 14.30 -13.30 -11.13
CA GLN A 57 12.89 -13.56 -11.41
C GLN A 57 12.67 -14.85 -12.21
N GLN A 58 13.52 -15.13 -13.20
CA GLN A 58 13.42 -16.33 -14.03
C GLN A 58 13.88 -17.60 -13.31
N LEU A 59 14.86 -17.49 -12.43
CA LEU A 59 15.43 -18.62 -11.70
C LEU A 59 14.46 -19.16 -10.64
N ASP A 60 13.92 -18.26 -9.81
CA ASP A 60 13.03 -18.63 -8.71
C ASP A 60 12.07 -17.48 -8.39
N LEU A 61 11.00 -17.38 -9.20
CA LEU A 61 9.96 -16.37 -9.03
C LEU A 61 9.39 -16.35 -7.59
N PRO A 62 8.98 -17.47 -6.98
CA PRO A 62 8.44 -17.45 -5.62
C PRO A 62 9.37 -16.80 -4.59
N ASN A 63 10.64 -17.20 -4.54
CA ASN A 63 11.59 -16.62 -3.58
C ASN A 63 12.01 -15.20 -3.95
N PHE A 64 12.01 -14.85 -5.23
CA PHE A 64 12.24 -13.48 -5.68
C PHE A 64 11.14 -12.53 -5.17
N LEU A 65 9.86 -12.88 -5.33
CA LEU A 65 8.74 -12.08 -4.82
C LEU A 65 8.76 -11.96 -3.29
N LEU A 66 9.08 -13.07 -2.60
CA LEU A 66 9.27 -13.05 -1.15
C LEU A 66 10.39 -12.09 -0.75
N SER A 67 11.54 -12.14 -1.42
CA SER A 67 12.67 -11.26 -1.14
C SER A 67 12.33 -9.78 -1.39
N LEU A 68 11.57 -9.45 -2.44
CA LEU A 68 11.08 -8.09 -2.69
C LEU A 68 10.15 -7.60 -1.57
N SER A 69 9.24 -8.45 -1.09
CA SER A 69 8.34 -8.11 0.02
C SER A 69 9.10 -7.89 1.34
N ALA A 70 10.15 -8.68 1.60
CA ALA A 70 11.01 -8.54 2.77
C ALA A 70 11.86 -7.26 2.69
N GLU A 71 12.41 -6.94 1.52
CA GLU A 71 13.13 -5.69 1.28
C GLU A 71 12.22 -4.47 1.48
N LEU A 72 10.99 -4.52 0.97
CA LEU A 72 9.97 -3.49 1.16
C LEU A 72 9.61 -3.30 2.66
N ALA A 73 9.50 -4.39 3.42
CA ALA A 73 9.20 -4.37 4.85
C ALA A 73 10.38 -3.96 5.74
N SER A 74 11.61 -4.11 5.26
CA SER A 74 12.84 -3.84 6.02
C SER A 74 12.99 -2.36 6.37
N ASN A 75 13.11 -2.04 7.66
CA ASN A 75 13.42 -0.68 8.11
C ASN A 75 14.91 -0.32 7.95
N GLU A 76 15.78 -1.33 7.74
CA GLU A 76 17.21 -1.13 7.51
C GLU A 76 17.52 -0.78 6.04
N SER A 77 16.57 -1.04 5.15
CA SER A 77 16.71 -0.79 3.71
C SER A 77 16.49 0.68 3.37
N PRO A 78 17.29 1.26 2.44
CA PRO A 78 17.08 2.64 2.00
C PRO A 78 15.68 2.86 1.40
N PRO A 79 15.02 4.01 1.66
CA PRO A 79 13.67 4.31 1.16
C PRO A 79 13.49 4.08 -0.34
N GLU A 80 14.48 4.45 -1.15
CA GLU A 80 14.49 4.30 -2.60
C GLU A 80 14.53 2.82 -3.04
N CYS A 81 15.27 1.96 -2.33
CA CYS A 81 15.30 0.52 -2.58
C CYS A 81 13.97 -0.12 -2.21
N ARG A 82 13.38 0.27 -1.07
CA ARG A 82 12.05 -0.21 -0.62
C ARG A 82 10.97 0.15 -1.64
N ARG A 83 10.95 1.41 -2.08
CA ARG A 83 10.02 1.89 -3.13
C ARG A 83 10.18 1.10 -4.42
N LEU A 84 11.42 0.90 -4.89
CA LEU A 84 11.67 0.13 -6.11
C LEU A 84 11.25 -1.34 -5.95
N ALA A 85 11.53 -1.96 -4.80
CA ALA A 85 11.12 -3.33 -4.51
C ALA A 85 9.60 -3.49 -4.61
N GLY A 86 8.84 -2.55 -4.04
CA GLY A 86 7.38 -2.53 -4.16
C GLY A 86 6.89 -2.30 -5.59
N ILE A 87 7.56 -1.44 -6.37
CA ILE A 87 7.22 -1.24 -7.80
C ILE A 87 7.45 -2.52 -8.61
N ILE A 88 8.60 -3.18 -8.42
CA ILE A 88 8.91 -4.44 -9.11
C ILE A 88 7.89 -5.51 -8.70
N LEU A 89 7.64 -5.67 -7.39
CA LEU A 89 6.67 -6.63 -6.88
C LEU A 89 5.27 -6.40 -7.46
N LYS A 90 4.82 -5.14 -7.50
CA LYS A 90 3.56 -4.75 -8.13
C LYS A 90 3.54 -5.15 -9.61
N ASN A 91 4.58 -4.79 -10.36
CA ASN A 91 4.68 -5.09 -11.79
C ASN A 91 4.76 -6.60 -12.08
N SER A 92 5.28 -7.40 -11.14
CA SER A 92 5.34 -8.87 -11.24
C SER A 92 4.00 -9.56 -11.02
N VAL A 93 3.00 -8.87 -10.46
CA VAL A 93 1.62 -9.37 -10.27
C VAL A 93 0.59 -8.59 -11.09
N GLU A 94 0.98 -7.47 -11.67
CA GLU A 94 0.16 -6.65 -12.55
C GLU A 94 0.11 -7.25 -13.96
N GLY A 95 -1.08 -7.21 -14.54
CA GLY A 95 -1.30 -7.61 -15.92
C GLY A 95 -1.48 -6.44 -16.87
N LYS A 96 -1.13 -6.61 -18.15
CA LYS A 96 -1.61 -5.68 -19.18
C LYS A 96 -3.13 -5.81 -19.24
N TYR A 97 -3.83 -4.70 -19.01
CA TYR A 97 -5.29 -4.56 -19.06
C TYR A 97 -5.83 -4.92 -20.46
N SER A 98 -5.95 -6.21 -20.79
CA SER A 98 -6.73 -6.67 -21.95
C SER A 98 -6.89 -8.19 -22.09
N GLU A 99 -6.33 -9.07 -21.25
CA GLU A 99 -6.44 -10.51 -21.51
C GLU A 99 -6.74 -11.33 -20.24
N ASP A 100 -7.84 -12.09 -20.29
CA ASP A 100 -8.25 -13.17 -19.35
C ASP A 100 -7.17 -14.25 -19.13
N ASN A 101 -6.00 -14.11 -19.75
CA ASN A 101 -4.87 -15.03 -19.74
C ASN A 101 -3.58 -14.40 -19.21
N ASN A 102 -3.67 -13.42 -18.32
CA ASN A 102 -2.45 -12.79 -17.81
C ASN A 102 -1.53 -13.79 -17.09
N LEU A 103 -0.33 -13.99 -17.63
CA LEU A 103 0.65 -14.95 -17.11
C LEU A 103 1.10 -14.60 -15.68
N ASN A 104 1.24 -13.31 -15.35
CA ASN A 104 1.67 -12.87 -14.01
C ASN A 104 0.62 -13.24 -12.96
N ILE A 105 -0.66 -13.02 -13.27
CA ILE A 105 -1.78 -13.39 -12.39
C ILE A 105 -1.83 -14.91 -12.22
N LYS A 106 -1.68 -15.69 -13.30
CA LYS A 106 -1.63 -17.16 -13.21
C LYS A 106 -0.44 -17.66 -12.40
N GLN A 107 0.72 -17.03 -12.55
CA GLN A 107 1.90 -17.35 -11.76
C GLN A 107 1.63 -17.09 -10.28
N TRP A 108 1.07 -15.92 -9.93
CA TRP A 108 0.68 -15.59 -8.56
C TRP A 108 -0.30 -16.61 -7.97
N ILE A 109 -1.38 -16.93 -8.68
CA ILE A 109 -2.41 -17.87 -8.21
C ILE A 109 -1.81 -19.25 -7.87
N ASN A 110 -0.86 -19.72 -8.69
CA ASN A 110 -0.21 -21.02 -8.53
C ASN A 110 0.97 -21.03 -7.55
N LEU A 111 1.29 -19.90 -6.90
CA LEU A 111 2.33 -19.87 -5.86
C LEU A 111 1.91 -20.70 -4.66
N ASP A 112 2.93 -21.22 -3.96
CA ASP A 112 2.75 -21.90 -2.69
C ASP A 112 1.97 -20.99 -1.70
N PRO A 113 0.89 -21.49 -1.05
CA PRO A 113 0.09 -20.71 -0.12
C PRO A 113 0.87 -20.10 1.05
N LEU A 114 1.94 -20.76 1.53
CA LEU A 114 2.80 -20.26 2.59
C LEU A 114 3.56 -19.02 2.11
N ILE A 115 4.11 -19.05 0.90
CA ILE A 115 4.81 -17.90 0.31
C ILE A 115 3.84 -16.73 0.10
N LYS A 116 2.64 -16.98 -0.45
CA LYS A 116 1.59 -15.96 -0.57
C LYS A 116 1.29 -15.33 0.80
N SER A 117 1.11 -16.13 1.84
CA SER A 117 0.84 -15.64 3.19
C SER A 117 1.97 -14.76 3.74
N GLN A 118 3.23 -15.16 3.57
CA GLN A 118 4.39 -14.39 4.03
C GLN A 118 4.53 -13.05 3.31
N ILE A 119 4.28 -13.03 2.00
CA ILE A 119 4.27 -11.79 1.21
C ILE A 119 3.16 -10.86 1.73
N LYS A 120 1.93 -11.38 1.88
CA LYS A 120 0.77 -10.62 2.40
C LYS A 120 1.04 -10.04 3.79
N GLU A 121 1.61 -10.82 4.70
CA GLU A 121 1.96 -10.38 6.05
C GLU A 121 3.05 -9.29 6.05
N SER A 122 4.07 -9.45 5.19
CA SER A 122 5.12 -8.44 5.01
C SER A 122 4.56 -7.12 4.52
N LEU A 123 3.64 -7.16 3.55
CA LEU A 123 2.98 -5.97 3.01
C LEU A 123 2.11 -5.28 4.08
N LEU A 124 1.29 -6.04 4.80
CA LEU A 124 0.44 -5.51 5.88
C LEU A 124 1.27 -4.88 7.00
N THR A 125 2.38 -5.51 7.39
CA THR A 125 3.32 -4.95 8.38
C THR A 125 3.97 -3.67 7.87
N THR A 126 4.28 -3.58 6.57
CA THR A 126 4.87 -2.38 5.95
C THR A 126 3.97 -1.15 6.05
N LEU A 127 2.64 -1.30 6.15
CA LEU A 127 1.72 -0.18 6.37
C LEU A 127 2.02 0.59 7.67
N GLY A 128 2.63 -0.06 8.66
CA GLY A 128 3.09 0.57 9.89
C GLY A 128 4.44 1.29 9.80
N SER A 129 5.09 1.29 8.62
CA SER A 129 6.41 1.91 8.48
C SER A 129 6.34 3.43 8.63
N SER A 130 7.39 4.02 9.20
CA SER A 130 7.55 5.47 9.28
C SER A 130 7.95 6.11 7.93
N VAL A 131 8.32 5.30 6.94
CA VAL A 131 8.77 5.76 5.61
C VAL A 131 7.60 5.82 4.64
N PRO A 132 7.19 7.02 4.18
CA PRO A 132 6.03 7.17 3.30
C PRO A 132 6.11 6.41 1.98
N ASP A 133 7.27 6.38 1.37
CA ASP A 133 7.46 5.69 0.09
C ASP A 133 7.29 4.18 0.21
N ALA A 134 7.62 3.60 1.37
CA ALA A 134 7.48 2.18 1.61
C ALA A 134 6.01 1.78 1.82
N TRP A 135 5.29 2.44 2.73
CA TRP A 135 3.88 2.08 2.93
C TRP A 135 3.02 2.40 1.71
N ARG A 136 3.32 3.46 0.93
CA ARG A 136 2.60 3.74 -0.33
C ARG A 136 2.82 2.65 -1.38
N ALA A 137 4.07 2.20 -1.54
CA ALA A 137 4.37 1.10 -2.45
C ALA A 137 3.67 -0.20 -1.99
N SER A 138 3.65 -0.47 -0.68
CA SER A 138 2.91 -1.59 -0.10
C SER A 138 1.40 -1.48 -0.37
N SER A 139 0.79 -0.31 -0.15
CA SER A 139 -0.63 -0.07 -0.42
C SER A 139 -1.02 -0.39 -1.87
N GLN A 140 -0.18 -0.02 -2.85
CA GLN A 140 -0.42 -0.34 -4.27
C GLN A 140 -0.32 -1.84 -4.55
N VAL A 141 0.69 -2.53 -3.98
CA VAL A 141 0.82 -3.98 -4.13
C VAL A 141 -0.39 -4.70 -3.50
N ILE A 142 -0.81 -4.28 -2.29
CA ILE A 142 -1.98 -4.85 -1.62
C ILE A 142 -3.23 -4.74 -2.49
N ALA A 143 -3.49 -3.57 -3.09
CA ALA A 143 -4.65 -3.38 -3.96
C ALA A 143 -4.61 -4.33 -5.19
N LYS A 144 -3.45 -4.48 -5.84
CA LYS A 144 -3.28 -5.41 -6.97
C LYS A 144 -3.48 -6.86 -6.58
N LEU A 145 -2.94 -7.27 -5.44
CA LEU A 145 -3.11 -8.63 -4.94
C LEU A 145 -4.55 -8.90 -4.49
N ALA A 146 -5.20 -7.92 -3.86
CA ALA A 146 -6.59 -8.02 -3.45
C ALA A 146 -7.54 -8.19 -4.64
N TYR A 147 -7.27 -7.50 -5.76
CA TYR A 147 -7.99 -7.70 -7.02
C TYR A 147 -7.96 -9.16 -7.50
N ILE A 148 -6.87 -9.88 -7.24
CA ILE A 148 -6.71 -11.29 -7.61
C ILE A 148 -7.32 -12.21 -6.55
N ASP A 149 -6.97 -12.00 -5.28
CA ASP A 149 -7.19 -12.98 -4.22
C ASP A 149 -8.57 -12.87 -3.55
N ILE A 150 -9.24 -11.71 -3.57
CA ILE A 150 -10.59 -11.58 -3.00
C ILE A 150 -11.61 -12.37 -3.83
N PRO A 151 -11.69 -12.25 -5.17
CA PRO A 151 -12.54 -13.12 -5.99
C PRO A 151 -12.28 -14.61 -5.78
N SER A 152 -11.02 -14.98 -5.58
CA SER A 152 -10.60 -16.38 -5.37
C SER A 152 -10.78 -16.88 -3.94
N GLN A 153 -11.35 -16.09 -3.03
CA GLN A 153 -11.54 -16.45 -1.61
C GLN A 153 -10.25 -16.67 -0.81
N ASP A 154 -9.11 -16.16 -1.31
CA ASP A 154 -7.76 -16.35 -0.76
C ASP A 154 -7.30 -15.21 0.18
N TRP A 155 -8.09 -14.14 0.33
CA TRP A 155 -7.75 -13.00 1.20
C TRP A 155 -8.97 -12.27 1.81
N GLN A 156 -9.97 -13.01 2.28
CA GLN A 156 -11.24 -12.44 2.77
C GLN A 156 -11.11 -11.60 4.06
N ASP A 157 -10.06 -11.81 4.85
CA ASP A 157 -9.83 -11.11 6.10
C ASP A 157 -9.17 -9.73 5.93
N LEU A 158 -8.83 -9.32 4.70
CA LEU A 158 -8.14 -8.05 4.42
C LEU A 158 -8.90 -6.83 4.95
N ILE A 159 -10.20 -6.73 4.65
CA ILE A 159 -11.03 -5.59 5.11
C ILE A 159 -11.09 -5.57 6.63
N GLY A 160 -11.26 -6.73 7.27
CA GLY A 160 -11.25 -6.84 8.73
C GLY A 160 -9.96 -6.32 9.35
N LYS A 161 -8.79 -6.61 8.74
CA LYS A 161 -7.50 -6.08 9.18
C LYS A 161 -7.38 -4.56 9.02
N PHE A 162 -7.85 -4.02 7.89
CA PHE A 162 -7.90 -2.56 7.69
C PHE A 162 -8.81 -1.87 8.70
N MET A 163 -9.99 -2.41 8.97
CA MET A 163 -10.88 -1.88 10.00
C MET A 163 -10.25 -1.99 11.40
N GLY A 164 -9.52 -3.07 11.68
CA GLY A 164 -8.73 -3.23 12.90
C GLY A 164 -7.70 -2.11 13.09
N ASN A 165 -6.92 -1.78 12.05
CA ASN A 165 -5.96 -0.68 12.10
C ASN A 165 -6.62 0.68 12.39
N MET A 166 -7.80 0.92 11.79
CA MET A 166 -8.54 2.16 11.98
C MET A 166 -9.14 2.28 13.39
N ALA A 167 -9.64 1.17 13.93
CA ALA A 167 -10.28 1.11 15.24
C ALA A 167 -9.30 1.00 16.42
N GLN A 168 -8.05 0.57 16.17
CA GLN A 168 -7.06 0.36 17.22
C GLN A 168 -6.76 1.66 17.99
N GLN A 169 -7.01 1.63 19.30
CA GLN A 169 -6.62 2.70 20.20
C GLN A 169 -5.09 2.79 20.26
N GLY A 170 -4.55 3.99 20.06
CA GLY A 170 -3.11 4.22 20.01
C GLY A 170 -2.42 3.84 18.69
N ALA A 171 -3.17 3.44 17.66
CA ALA A 171 -2.60 3.31 16.31
C ALA A 171 -1.98 4.64 15.86
N SER A 172 -0.77 4.57 15.31
CA SER A 172 -0.05 5.75 14.87
C SER A 172 -0.78 6.44 13.71
N PRO A 173 -0.74 7.78 13.60
CA PRO A 173 -1.33 8.48 12.46
C PRO A 173 -0.82 7.96 11.09
N PRO A 174 0.47 7.66 10.90
CA PRO A 174 0.96 7.04 9.65
C PRO A 174 0.29 5.71 9.31
N LEU A 175 0.03 4.84 10.30
CA LEU A 175 -0.64 3.55 10.05
C LEU A 175 -2.08 3.75 9.55
N LYS A 176 -2.82 4.68 10.18
CA LYS A 176 -4.19 5.01 9.75
C LYS A 176 -4.20 5.63 8.36
N GLN A 177 -3.28 6.56 8.10
CA GLN A 177 -3.11 7.17 6.78
C GLN A 177 -2.79 6.12 5.72
N ALA A 178 -1.82 5.23 5.98
CA ALA A 178 -1.43 4.17 5.05
C ALA A 178 -2.58 3.19 4.78
N THR A 179 -3.37 2.89 5.80
CA THR A 179 -4.57 2.04 5.68
C THR A 179 -5.64 2.71 4.80
N LEU A 180 -5.92 3.99 5.00
CA LEU A 180 -6.85 4.75 4.15
C LEU A 180 -6.37 4.84 2.70
N VAL A 181 -5.07 5.02 2.47
CA VAL A 181 -4.51 5.02 1.11
C VAL A 181 -4.55 3.62 0.48
N ALA A 182 -4.35 2.54 1.25
CA ALA A 182 -4.51 1.18 0.76
C ALA A 182 -5.97 0.89 0.35
N LEU A 183 -6.93 1.36 1.15
CA LEU A 183 -8.35 1.32 0.79
C LEU A 183 -8.62 2.14 -0.48
N GLU A 184 -7.99 3.31 -0.65
CA GLU A 184 -8.19 4.16 -1.83
C GLU A 184 -7.81 3.40 -3.11
N TYR A 185 -6.61 2.82 -3.15
CA TYR A 185 -6.17 1.99 -4.28
C TYR A 185 -7.04 0.74 -4.46
N LEU A 186 -7.51 0.12 -3.36
CA LEU A 186 -8.38 -1.06 -3.44
C LEU A 186 -9.68 -0.76 -4.19
N PHE A 187 -10.34 0.35 -3.85
CA PHE A 187 -11.60 0.78 -4.48
C PHE A 187 -11.41 1.37 -5.89
N GLU A 188 -10.19 1.74 -6.27
CA GLU A 188 -9.85 2.12 -7.65
C GLU A 188 -9.65 0.89 -8.56
N GLU A 189 -9.03 -0.16 -8.04
CA GLU A 189 -8.67 -1.35 -8.83
C GLU A 189 -9.78 -2.40 -8.91
N PHE A 190 -10.58 -2.57 -7.85
CA PHE A 190 -11.44 -3.76 -7.70
C PHE A 190 -12.82 -3.48 -7.12
N LEU A 191 -13.81 -4.22 -7.63
CA LEU A 191 -15.20 -4.25 -7.12
C LEU A 191 -15.76 -5.66 -7.05
N GLY A 192 -15.52 -6.33 -5.94
CA GLY A 192 -16.20 -7.57 -5.56
C GLY A 192 -16.28 -7.73 -4.05
N LEU A 193 -16.40 -6.62 -3.34
CA LEU A 193 -16.76 -6.62 -1.92
C LEU A 193 -18.28 -6.71 -1.78
N GLU A 194 -18.72 -7.42 -0.74
CA GLU A 194 -20.11 -7.42 -0.33
C GLU A 194 -20.53 -6.04 0.22
N GLN A 195 -21.82 -5.70 0.11
CA GLN A 195 -22.32 -4.38 0.50
C GLN A 195 -22.07 -4.07 1.98
N ASP A 196 -22.13 -5.08 2.86
CA ASP A 196 -21.84 -4.93 4.29
C ASP A 196 -20.39 -4.45 4.53
N LYS A 197 -19.42 -4.97 3.77
CA LYS A 197 -18.02 -4.54 3.83
C LYS A 197 -17.82 -3.13 3.30
N ILE A 198 -18.55 -2.76 2.26
CA ILE A 198 -18.53 -1.39 1.73
C ILE A 198 -19.09 -0.42 2.78
N ASP A 199 -20.18 -0.79 3.45
CA ASP A 199 -20.79 0.02 4.49
C ASP A 199 -19.88 0.16 5.72
N ASP A 200 -19.22 -0.93 6.15
CA ASP A 200 -18.20 -0.93 7.22
C ASP A 200 -17.03 0.03 6.90
N VAL A 201 -16.50 -0.03 5.67
CA VAL A 201 -15.43 0.87 5.21
C VAL A 201 -15.92 2.31 5.21
N LEU A 202 -17.12 2.56 4.69
CA LEU A 202 -17.71 3.89 4.63
C LEU A 202 -17.87 4.49 6.03
N ASP A 203 -18.33 3.71 7.02
CA ASP A 203 -18.40 4.13 8.41
C ASP A 203 -17.02 4.49 8.98
N ALA A 204 -16.00 3.67 8.72
CA ALA A 204 -14.64 3.95 9.19
C ALA A 204 -14.05 5.22 8.56
N VAL A 205 -14.31 5.47 7.28
CA VAL A 205 -13.88 6.66 6.55
C VAL A 205 -14.57 7.92 7.08
N ILE A 206 -15.90 7.87 7.24
CA ILE A 206 -16.70 8.96 7.81
C ILE A 206 -16.25 9.27 9.25
N TRP A 207 -15.96 8.22 10.03
CA TRP A 207 -15.41 8.38 11.37
C TRP A 207 -14.05 9.08 11.35
N ALA A 208 -13.15 8.69 10.45
CA ALA A 208 -11.80 9.23 10.37
C ALA A 208 -11.76 10.71 9.93
N MET A 209 -12.63 11.15 9.02
CA MET A 209 -12.64 12.54 8.53
C MET A 209 -13.22 13.55 9.54
N ASN A 210 -14.18 13.13 10.37
CA ASN A 210 -14.94 14.01 11.28
C ASN A 210 -14.28 14.25 12.64
N ARG A 211 -13.21 13.53 12.97
CA ARG A 211 -12.55 13.61 14.28
C ARG A 211 -11.45 14.66 14.27
N ALA A 212 -11.70 15.81 14.89
CA ALA A 212 -10.70 16.89 15.04
C ALA A 212 -9.42 16.45 15.79
N GLU A 213 -9.48 15.37 16.59
CA GLU A 213 -8.33 14.77 17.26
C GLU A 213 -7.39 13.97 16.33
N GLN A 214 -7.84 13.62 15.11
CA GLN A 214 -6.98 12.98 14.12
C GLN A 214 -6.07 14.02 13.47
N SER A 215 -4.87 13.61 13.08
CA SER A 215 -3.95 14.45 12.30
C SER A 215 -4.58 14.87 10.96
N SER A 216 -4.22 16.06 10.47
CA SER A 216 -4.65 16.60 9.19
C SER A 216 -4.42 15.63 8.02
N GLU A 217 -3.34 14.87 8.04
CA GLU A 217 -2.98 13.89 7.00
C GLU A 217 -3.96 12.71 6.94
N VAL A 218 -4.40 12.22 8.10
CA VAL A 218 -5.40 11.14 8.21
C VAL A 218 -6.76 11.65 7.75
N ARG A 219 -7.15 12.86 8.18
CA ARG A 219 -8.42 13.46 7.75
C ARG A 219 -8.45 13.71 6.25
N LEU A 220 -7.37 14.23 5.68
CA LEU A 220 -7.25 14.43 4.23
C LEU A 220 -7.31 13.10 3.47
N ALA A 221 -6.60 12.06 3.93
CA ALA A 221 -6.67 10.74 3.34
C ALA A 221 -8.09 10.15 3.40
N ALA A 222 -8.81 10.37 4.51
CA ALA A 222 -10.20 9.92 4.64
C ALA A 222 -11.15 10.64 3.67
N VAL A 223 -11.01 11.96 3.51
CA VAL A 223 -11.83 12.72 2.55
C VAL A 223 -11.58 12.24 1.10
N LYS A 224 -10.32 12.03 0.73
CA LYS A 224 -9.98 11.47 -0.60
C LYS A 224 -10.54 10.05 -0.78
N ASN A 225 -10.41 9.22 0.25
CA ASN A 225 -10.95 7.87 0.24
C ASN A 225 -12.48 7.88 0.05
N LEU A 226 -13.21 8.79 0.72
CA LEU A 226 -14.66 8.93 0.57
C LEU A 226 -15.08 9.19 -0.88
N GLN A 227 -14.32 10.00 -1.62
CA GLN A 227 -14.59 10.27 -3.03
C GLN A 227 -14.58 9.00 -3.90
N ASN A 228 -13.79 8.00 -3.52
CA ASN A 228 -13.75 6.70 -4.20
C ASN A 228 -14.81 5.74 -3.67
N VAL A 229 -14.96 5.62 -2.34
CA VAL A 229 -15.92 4.69 -1.72
C VAL A 229 -17.38 5.08 -2.00
N VAL A 230 -17.71 6.38 -2.09
CA VAL A 230 -19.09 6.85 -2.29
C VAL A 230 -19.71 6.35 -3.60
N LYS A 231 -18.89 6.07 -4.62
CA LYS A 231 -19.32 5.49 -5.90
C LYS A 231 -20.01 4.13 -5.73
N PHE A 232 -19.71 3.45 -4.62
CA PHE A 232 -20.19 2.11 -4.28
C PHE A 232 -21.14 2.09 -3.09
N ALA A 233 -21.34 3.24 -2.45
CA ALA A 233 -22.29 3.37 -1.36
C ALA A 233 -23.72 3.24 -1.87
N ASN A 234 -24.61 2.68 -1.05
CA ASN A 234 -26.04 2.67 -1.32
C ASN A 234 -26.66 4.05 -1.09
N PHE A 235 -26.33 5.02 -1.94
CA PHE A 235 -26.83 6.40 -1.86
C PHE A 235 -28.37 6.48 -2.03
N GLY A 236 -28.97 5.43 -2.60
CA GLY A 236 -30.42 5.18 -2.68
C GLY A 236 -31.12 5.19 -1.34
N ASN A 237 -30.45 4.66 -0.33
CA ASN A 237 -30.96 4.59 1.03
C ASN A 237 -30.79 5.93 1.74
N ASP A 238 -31.88 6.43 2.32
CA ASP A 238 -31.93 7.72 2.99
C ASP A 238 -30.96 7.80 4.18
N ASP A 239 -30.82 6.73 4.97
CA ASP A 239 -29.91 6.71 6.12
C ASP A 239 -28.44 6.79 5.68
N CYS A 240 -28.06 6.02 4.67
CA CYS A 240 -26.72 6.04 4.08
C CYS A 240 -26.41 7.42 3.47
N ARG A 241 -27.33 7.96 2.68
CA ARG A 241 -27.21 9.29 2.07
C ARG A 241 -27.07 10.39 3.11
N ASN A 242 -27.96 10.42 4.10
CA ASN A 242 -27.94 11.43 5.15
C ASN A 242 -26.64 11.36 5.96
N ARG A 243 -26.14 10.16 6.25
CA ARG A 243 -24.86 9.95 6.95
C ARG A 243 -23.69 10.52 6.15
N ILE A 244 -23.58 10.21 4.86
CA ILE A 244 -22.53 10.75 3.97
C ILE A 244 -22.62 12.27 3.87
N MET A 245 -23.82 12.80 3.59
CA MET A 245 -24.01 14.23 3.37
C MET A 245 -23.79 15.05 4.63
N THR A 246 -24.20 14.55 5.79
CA THR A 246 -23.92 15.20 7.09
C THR A 246 -22.41 15.28 7.31
N ALA A 247 -21.69 14.17 7.13
CA ALA A 247 -20.24 14.14 7.30
C ALA A 247 -19.51 15.12 6.38
N ILE A 248 -19.86 15.16 5.09
CA ILE A 248 -19.26 16.10 4.13
C ILE A 248 -19.57 17.55 4.49
N CYS A 249 -20.83 17.86 4.84
CA CYS A 249 -21.22 19.22 5.20
C CYS A 249 -20.52 19.71 6.47
N ASP A 250 -20.23 18.82 7.42
CA ASP A 250 -19.49 19.18 8.63
C ASP A 250 -18.00 19.41 8.35
N VAL A 251 -17.36 18.54 7.56
CA VAL A 251 -15.95 18.73 7.19
C VAL A 251 -15.75 19.95 6.27
N ALA A 252 -16.75 20.32 5.46
CA ALA A 252 -16.70 21.52 4.61
C ALA A 252 -16.54 22.81 5.43
N LYS A 253 -16.95 22.81 6.70
CA LYS A 253 -16.80 23.94 7.64
C LYS A 253 -15.40 24.01 8.27
N SER A 254 -14.50 23.06 8.00
CA SER A 254 -13.16 23.03 8.57
C SER A 254 -12.34 24.26 8.18
N ASP A 255 -11.52 24.80 9.09
CA ASP A 255 -10.64 25.94 8.77
C ASP A 255 -9.41 25.56 7.91
N GLU A 256 -9.14 24.26 7.76
CA GLU A 256 -8.00 23.76 6.99
C GLU A 256 -8.31 23.76 5.49
N ALA A 257 -7.68 24.68 4.76
CA ALA A 257 -7.92 24.89 3.34
C ALA A 257 -7.76 23.61 2.48
N VAL A 258 -6.78 22.77 2.77
CA VAL A 258 -6.51 21.53 2.02
C VAL A 258 -7.63 20.50 2.22
N ILE A 259 -8.12 20.36 3.46
CA ILE A 259 -9.24 19.47 3.76
C ILE A 259 -10.52 20.02 3.14
N LYS A 260 -10.79 21.32 3.31
CA LYS A 260 -11.94 22.00 2.71
C LYS A 260 -12.01 21.80 1.20
N HIS A 261 -10.88 22.01 0.50
CA HIS A 261 -10.78 21.77 -0.95
C HIS A 261 -11.03 20.29 -1.31
N ALA A 262 -10.44 19.34 -0.60
CA ALA A 262 -10.73 17.93 -0.87
C ALA A 262 -12.23 17.60 -0.66
N THR A 263 -12.86 18.21 0.35
CA THR A 263 -14.28 18.01 0.66
C THR A 263 -15.20 18.57 -0.41
N PHE A 264 -14.93 19.77 -0.93
CA PHE A 264 -15.69 20.31 -2.06
C PHE A 264 -15.50 19.48 -3.34
N GLY A 265 -14.30 18.96 -3.60
CA GLY A 265 -14.07 17.98 -4.67
C GLY A 265 -14.93 16.73 -4.53
N CYS A 266 -15.08 16.19 -3.31
CA CYS A 266 -15.98 15.07 -3.03
C CYS A 266 -17.45 15.44 -3.27
N LEU A 267 -17.88 16.64 -2.84
CA LEU A 267 -19.25 17.12 -3.04
C LEU A 267 -19.60 17.28 -4.53
N ILE A 268 -18.68 17.78 -5.36
CA ILE A 268 -18.85 17.86 -6.83
C ILE A 268 -19.00 16.46 -7.42
N ALA A 269 -18.18 15.50 -7.00
CA ALA A 269 -18.29 14.12 -7.45
C ALA A 269 -19.65 13.51 -7.09
N ILE A 270 -20.17 13.77 -5.88
CA ILE A 270 -21.50 13.31 -5.47
C ILE A 270 -22.59 13.99 -6.29
N ALA A 271 -22.55 15.30 -6.46
CA ALA A 271 -23.56 16.01 -7.25
C ALA A 271 -23.59 15.54 -8.71
N SER A 272 -22.42 15.28 -9.29
CA SER A 272 -22.31 14.76 -10.66
C SER A 272 -22.98 13.39 -10.84
N ASN A 273 -22.94 12.53 -9.82
CA ASN A 273 -23.47 11.16 -9.89
C ASN A 273 -24.89 11.02 -9.31
N TYR A 274 -25.27 11.86 -8.34
CA TYR A 274 -26.48 11.68 -7.52
C TYR A 274 -27.34 12.94 -7.38
N TYR A 275 -27.23 13.91 -8.31
CA TYR A 275 -27.94 15.21 -8.26
C TYR A 275 -29.40 15.13 -7.81
N ARG A 276 -30.19 14.22 -8.39
CA ARG A 276 -31.64 14.07 -8.10
C ARG A 276 -31.93 13.70 -6.64
N MET A 277 -30.95 13.14 -5.94
CA MET A 277 -31.08 12.63 -4.58
C MET A 277 -30.58 13.64 -3.54
N LEU A 278 -29.98 14.75 -4.00
CA LEU A 278 -29.48 15.80 -3.14
C LEU A 278 -30.54 16.83 -2.74
N GLU A 279 -31.77 16.75 -3.26
CA GLU A 279 -32.87 17.68 -2.94
C GLU A 279 -32.98 17.99 -1.43
N PRO A 280 -32.92 16.99 -0.50
CA PRO A 280 -33.00 17.26 0.94
C PRO A 280 -31.82 18.06 1.52
N HIS A 281 -30.71 18.15 0.80
CA HIS A 281 -29.45 18.78 1.24
C HIS A 281 -29.10 20.05 0.46
N MET A 282 -29.86 20.40 -0.58
CA MET A 282 -29.53 21.51 -1.50
C MET A 282 -29.40 22.86 -0.79
N GLU A 283 -30.26 23.15 0.21
CA GLU A 283 -30.17 24.40 0.97
C GLU A 283 -28.86 24.50 1.77
N THR A 284 -28.48 23.40 2.43
CA THR A 284 -27.20 23.31 3.17
C THR A 284 -26.02 23.46 2.23
N ILE A 285 -26.04 22.77 1.08
CA ILE A 285 -24.99 22.86 0.07
C ILE A 285 -24.85 24.29 -0.45
N LEU A 286 -25.96 24.96 -0.79
CA LEU A 286 -25.96 26.33 -1.27
C LEU A 286 -25.39 27.31 -0.23
N SER A 287 -25.73 27.12 1.05
CA SER A 287 -25.18 27.92 2.14
C SER A 287 -23.66 27.76 2.22
N LEU A 288 -23.17 26.51 2.21
CA LEU A 288 -21.74 26.19 2.28
C LEU A 288 -20.96 26.73 1.08
N THR A 289 -21.46 26.57 -0.15
CA THR A 289 -20.80 27.08 -1.36
C THR A 289 -20.79 28.61 -1.38
N THR A 290 -21.88 29.25 -0.95
CA THR A 290 -21.95 30.72 -0.85
C THR A 290 -20.95 31.26 0.18
N GLU A 291 -20.82 30.59 1.33
CA GLU A 291 -19.85 30.96 2.36
C GLU A 291 -18.42 30.79 1.86
N ALA A 292 -18.12 29.66 1.21
CA ALA A 292 -16.80 29.39 0.63
C ALA A 292 -16.41 30.42 -0.45
N LEU A 293 -17.36 30.85 -1.28
CA LEU A 293 -17.15 31.91 -2.28
C LEU A 293 -16.87 33.27 -1.65
N LYS A 294 -17.51 33.60 -0.51
CA LYS A 294 -17.30 34.85 0.22
C LYS A 294 -15.99 34.86 1.02
N GLY A 295 -15.51 33.69 1.45
CA GLY A 295 -14.35 33.53 2.33
C GLY A 295 -12.97 33.80 1.69
N GLY A 296 -12.88 34.08 0.38
CA GLY A 296 -11.67 34.62 -0.26
C GLY A 296 -10.48 33.66 -0.41
N GLY A 297 -10.61 32.37 -0.07
CA GLY A 297 -9.56 31.38 -0.33
C GLY A 297 -9.66 30.83 -1.76
N GLU A 298 -8.70 31.17 -2.62
CA GLU A 298 -8.67 30.80 -4.06
C GLU A 298 -8.92 29.30 -4.31
N SER A 299 -8.46 28.41 -3.42
CA SER A 299 -8.61 26.96 -3.55
C SER A 299 -10.05 26.45 -3.37
N GLY A 300 -10.86 27.05 -2.49
CA GLY A 300 -12.26 26.65 -2.28
C GLY A 300 -13.18 27.27 -3.33
N ALA A 301 -12.91 28.53 -3.69
CA ALA A 301 -13.71 29.28 -4.65
C ALA A 301 -13.72 28.66 -6.05
N VAL A 302 -12.57 28.13 -6.53
CA VAL A 302 -12.48 27.50 -7.86
C VAL A 302 -13.39 26.27 -7.96
N GLN A 303 -13.40 25.41 -6.95
CA GLN A 303 -14.28 24.23 -6.95
C GLN A 303 -15.75 24.60 -6.76
N CYS A 304 -16.06 25.63 -5.98
CA CYS A 304 -17.45 26.09 -5.86
C CYS A 304 -18.01 26.67 -7.16
N ILE A 305 -17.17 27.13 -8.10
CA ILE A 305 -17.60 27.58 -9.44
C ILE A 305 -17.91 26.38 -10.36
N GLU A 306 -17.32 25.22 -10.11
CA GLU A 306 -17.56 23.99 -10.87
C GLU A 306 -18.84 23.24 -10.43
N PHE A 307 -19.42 23.60 -9.28
CA PHE A 307 -20.68 23.06 -8.76
C PHE A 307 -21.90 23.78 -9.35
#